data_AF-A0A4C1WTH6-F1
#
_entry.id   AF-A0A4C1WTH6-F1
#
_cell.length_a   1.000
_cell.length_b   1.000
_cell.length_c   1.000
_cell.angle_alpha   90.00
_cell.angle_beta   90.00
_cell.angle_gamma   90.00
#
_symmetry.space_group_name_H-M   'P 1'
#
loop_
_entity.id
_entity.type
_entity.pdbx_description
1 polymer ?
#
loop_
_entity_poly.entity_id
_entity_poly.type
_entity_poly.pdbx_seq_one_letter_code
_entity_poly.pdbx_strand_id
1 'polypeptide(L)'
;MPKYINAGEKLMLQRAQREDFAGELRNFRINTPMFPDLMRKSKGYSTIDADVELVEIVFEAWEYSRNAIGVFCDLYKAFNSISHETLIRTPHYYGVTGRTLDLRVLYLTNRVQKVDVNNIKSSGSVVRMGVPHGIERD
;
A
#
# COMPACT_ATOMS: atom_id res chain seq x y z
N MET A 1 -21.66 -29.65 -21.09
CA MET A 1 -21.52 -29.41 -19.62
C MET A 1 -20.18 -28.71 -19.38
N PRO A 2 -20.12 -27.58 -18.65
CA PRO A 2 -18.85 -26.96 -18.31
C PRO A 2 -18.12 -27.83 -17.27
N LYS A 3 -16.85 -28.15 -17.53
CA LYS A 3 -16.00 -28.88 -16.57
C LYS A 3 -15.60 -27.91 -15.46
N TYR A 4 -15.93 -28.24 -14.21
CA TYR A 4 -15.51 -27.46 -13.05
C TYR A 4 -14.03 -27.75 -12.76
N ILE A 5 -13.22 -26.71 -12.82
CA ILE A 5 -11.79 -26.73 -12.49
C ILE A 5 -11.67 -26.96 -10.98
N ASN A 6 -10.89 -27.96 -10.57
CA ASN A 6 -10.75 -28.29 -9.15
C ASN A 6 -9.83 -27.29 -8.43
N ALA A 7 -9.86 -27.27 -7.10
CA ALA A 7 -9.09 -26.31 -6.29
C ALA A 7 -7.57 -26.40 -6.52
N GLY A 8 -7.04 -27.58 -6.85
CA GLY A 8 -5.62 -27.78 -7.15
C GLY A 8 -5.23 -27.17 -8.49
N GLU A 9 -6.05 -27.35 -9.53
CA GLU A 9 -5.87 -26.72 -10.84
C GLU A 9 -5.99 -25.19 -10.75
N LYS A 10 -6.89 -24.68 -9.90
CA LYS A 10 -7.03 -23.24 -9.62
C LYS A 10 -5.78 -22.65 -8.95
N LEU A 11 -5.17 -23.40 -8.03
CA LEU A 11 -3.92 -23.01 -7.37
C LEU A 11 -2.72 -23.05 -8.32
N MET A 12 -2.67 -24.03 -9.23
CA MET A 12 -1.63 -24.10 -10.26
C MET A 12 -1.74 -22.97 -11.28
N LEU A 13 -2.95 -22.60 -11.70
CA LEU A 13 -3.18 -21.45 -12.57
C LEU A 13 -2.79 -20.13 -11.88
N GLN A 14 -3.10 -19.97 -10.59
CA GLN A 14 -2.66 -18.80 -9.82
C GLN A 14 -1.14 -18.74 -9.64
N ARG A 15 -0.47 -19.89 -9.52
CA ARG A 15 1.00 -19.96 -9.43
C ARG A 15 1.66 -19.67 -10.78
N ALA A 16 1.15 -20.22 -11.87
CA ALA A 16 1.61 -19.94 -13.22
C ALA A 16 1.48 -18.45 -13.56
N GLN A 17 0.32 -17.83 -13.26
CA GLN A 17 0.12 -16.38 -13.43
C GLN A 17 1.08 -15.54 -12.57
N ARG A 18 1.45 -16.01 -11.37
CA ARG A 18 2.43 -15.32 -10.51
C ARG A 18 3.86 -15.40 -11.06
N GLU A 19 4.25 -16.54 -11.62
CA GLU A 19 5.61 -16.76 -12.14
C GLU A 19 5.81 -16.04 -13.48
N ASP A 20 4.81 -16.02 -14.36
CA ASP A 20 4.83 -15.25 -15.61
C ASP A 20 4.93 -13.74 -15.33
N PHE A 21 4.13 -13.24 -14.38
CA PHE A 21 4.18 -11.84 -13.97
C PHE A 21 5.53 -11.45 -13.34
N ALA A 22 6.13 -12.32 -12.53
CA ALA A 22 7.46 -12.10 -11.97
C ALA A 22 8.56 -12.08 -13.05
N GLY A 23 8.36 -12.79 -14.16
CA GLY A 23 9.23 -12.76 -15.35
C GLY A 23 9.21 -11.40 -16.05
N GLU A 24 8.02 -10.84 -16.28
CA GLU A 24 7.83 -9.56 -16.96
C GLU A 24 8.33 -8.37 -16.12
N LEU A 25 8.18 -8.43 -14.80
CA LEU A 25 8.63 -7.37 -13.89
C LEU A 25 10.16 -7.19 -13.82
N ARG A 26 10.96 -8.20 -14.20
CA ARG A 26 12.43 -8.13 -14.13
C ARG A 26 13.05 -7.06 -15.03
N ASN A 27 12.34 -6.63 -16.08
CA ASN A 27 12.75 -5.55 -16.97
C ASN A 27 11.99 -4.24 -16.75
N PHE A 28 11.06 -4.20 -15.79
CA PHE A 28 10.28 -3.01 -15.49
C PHE A 28 11.08 -2.08 -14.58
N ARG A 29 11.98 -1.31 -15.20
CA ARG A 29 12.69 -0.23 -14.51
C ARG A 29 11.71 0.92 -14.28
N ILE A 30 11.16 1.00 -13.07
CA ILE A 30 10.43 2.18 -12.59
C ILE A 30 11.47 3.30 -12.39
N ASN A 31 11.86 3.97 -13.47
CA ASN A 31 12.48 5.28 -13.38
C ASN A 31 11.34 6.30 -13.28
N THR A 32 10.87 6.56 -12.07
CA THR A 32 10.06 7.75 -11.84
C THR A 32 10.68 8.59 -10.74
N PRO A 33 11.17 9.81 -11.05
CA PRO A 33 11.29 10.82 -10.02
C PRO A 33 9.87 11.03 -9.48
N MET A 34 9.62 10.58 -8.25
CA MET A 34 8.43 10.84 -7.43
C MET A 34 7.18 11.21 -8.25
N PHE A 35 6.46 10.19 -8.73
CA PHE A 35 5.20 10.35 -9.49
C PHE A 35 4.32 11.48 -8.93
N PRO A 36 3.77 12.36 -9.79
CA PRO A 36 2.70 13.30 -9.44
C PRO A 36 1.47 12.61 -8.78
N ASP A 37 1.26 11.32 -9.01
CA ASP A 37 0.09 10.55 -8.58
C ASP A 37 0.02 10.27 -7.06
N LEU A 38 1.05 10.63 -6.27
CA LEU A 38 0.98 10.59 -4.81
C LEU A 38 0.05 11.70 -4.24
N MET A 39 -0.70 12.40 -5.09
CA MET A 39 -1.58 13.50 -4.72
C MET A 39 -3.01 13.05 -4.34
N ARG A 40 -3.16 11.93 -3.61
CA ARG A 40 -4.47 11.53 -3.04
C ARG A 40 -4.88 12.34 -1.80
N LYS A 41 -4.06 13.31 -1.36
CA LYS A 41 -4.29 14.13 -0.15
C LYS A 41 -3.83 15.60 -0.26
N SER A 42 -3.54 16.11 -1.44
CA SER A 42 -3.27 17.54 -1.63
C SER A 42 -4.56 18.29 -1.97
N LYS A 43 -4.69 19.54 -1.50
CA LYS A 43 -5.83 20.40 -1.88
C LYS A 43 -5.81 20.58 -3.41
N GLY A 44 -6.91 20.24 -4.09
CA GLY A 44 -7.12 20.54 -5.51
C GLY A 44 -7.17 19.34 -6.46
N TYR A 45 -6.99 18.11 -5.97
CA TYR A 45 -7.12 16.89 -6.78
C TYR A 45 -8.22 15.99 -6.20
N SER A 46 -9.07 15.47 -7.08
CA SER A 46 -10.15 14.53 -6.79
C SER A 46 -9.84 13.15 -7.35
N THR A 47 -10.64 12.15 -6.95
CA THR A 47 -10.57 10.81 -7.56
C THR A 47 -10.99 10.82 -9.02
N ILE A 48 -11.82 11.78 -9.44
CA ILE A 48 -12.26 11.91 -10.84
C ILE A 48 -11.07 12.31 -11.72
N ASP A 49 -10.20 13.20 -11.23
CA ASP A 49 -9.03 13.64 -11.99
C ASP A 49 -8.09 12.45 -12.28
N ALA A 50 -7.91 11.55 -11.32
CA ALA A 50 -7.12 10.33 -11.50
C ALA A 50 -7.78 9.34 -12.49
N ASP A 51 -9.11 9.21 -12.46
CA ASP A 51 -9.83 8.38 -13.42
C ASP A 51 -9.73 8.95 -14.85
N VAL A 52 -9.82 10.27 -15.00
CA VAL A 52 -9.66 10.96 -16.29
C VAL A 52 -8.25 10.74 -16.83
N GLU A 53 -7.22 10.93 -16.00
CA GLU A 53 -5.82 10.72 -16.40
C GLU A 53 -5.55 9.27 -16.83
N LEU A 54 -6.08 8.28 -16.10
CA LEU A 54 -5.98 6.87 -16.50
C LEU A 54 -6.59 6.62 -17.88
N VAL A 55 -7.77 7.20 -18.13
CA VAL A 55 -8.48 7.07 -19.40
C VAL A 55 -7.69 7.73 -20.53
N GLU A 56 -7.11 8.91 -20.30
CA GLU A 56 -6.25 9.60 -21.27
C GLU A 56 -5.01 8.77 -21.64
N ILE A 57 -4.34 8.16 -20.67
CA ILE A 57 -3.18 7.28 -20.91
C ILE A 57 -3.58 6.09 -21.80
N VAL A 58 -4.73 5.48 -21.55
CA VAL A 58 -5.24 4.35 -22.36
C VAL A 58 -5.61 4.82 -23.77
N PHE A 59 -6.26 5.98 -23.90
CA PHE A 59 -6.61 6.55 -25.20
C PHE A 59 -5.38 6.89 -26.03
N GLU A 60 -4.35 7.51 -25.43
CA GLU A 60 -3.11 7.84 -26.12
C GLU A 60 -2.41 6.57 -26.63
N ALA A 61 -2.31 5.54 -25.78
CA ALA A 61 -1.73 4.26 -26.20
C ALA A 61 -2.51 3.66 -27.37
N TRP A 62 -3.84 3.74 -27.34
CA TRP A 62 -4.69 3.27 -28.43
C TRP A 62 -4.49 4.07 -29.73
N GLU A 63 -4.48 5.40 -29.67
CA GLU A 63 -4.28 6.28 -30.84
C GLU A 63 -2.95 6.00 -31.55
N TYR A 64 -1.89 5.76 -30.79
CA TYR A 64 -0.56 5.48 -31.35
C TYR A 64 -0.27 3.99 -31.55
N SER A 65 -1.29 3.11 -31.50
CA SER A 65 -1.13 1.66 -31.67
C SER A 65 -0.06 1.05 -30.76
N ARG A 66 0.05 1.55 -29.52
CA ARG A 66 0.95 1.05 -28.47
C ARG A 66 0.18 0.13 -27.53
N ASN A 67 0.90 -0.77 -26.87
CA ASN A 67 0.32 -1.59 -25.82
C ASN A 67 0.28 -0.81 -24.50
N ALA A 68 -0.84 -0.91 -23.79
CA ALA A 68 -1.01 -0.40 -22.42
C ALA A 68 -1.22 -1.58 -21.46
N ILE A 69 -0.52 -1.56 -20.32
CA ILE A 69 -0.68 -2.54 -19.25
C ILE A 69 -0.96 -1.79 -17.95
N GLY A 70 -2.14 -2.02 -17.37
CA GLY A 70 -2.51 -1.51 -16.06
C GLY A 70 -2.18 -2.52 -14.96
N VAL A 71 -1.34 -2.13 -14.01
CA VAL A 71 -1.05 -2.93 -12.81
C VAL A 71 -1.71 -2.28 -11.61
N PHE A 72 -2.76 -2.91 -11.09
CA PHE A 72 -3.51 -2.42 -9.94
C PHE A 72 -3.12 -3.20 -8.67
N CYS A 73 -2.60 -2.49 -7.67
CA CYS A 73 -2.17 -3.06 -6.39
C CYS A 73 -2.97 -2.45 -5.25
N ASP A 74 -3.76 -3.27 -4.55
CA ASP A 74 -4.39 -2.88 -3.29
C ASP A 74 -3.56 -3.36 -2.09
N LEU A 75 -3.37 -2.47 -1.11
CA LEU A 75 -2.62 -2.75 0.10
C LEU A 75 -3.59 -2.97 1.27
N TYR A 76 -3.79 -4.23 1.62
CA TYR A 76 -4.63 -4.57 2.77
C TYR A 76 -4.09 -3.94 4.05
N LYS A 77 -4.97 -3.18 4.73
CA LYS A 77 -4.65 -2.43 5.95
C LYS A 77 -3.33 -1.67 5.82
N ALA A 78 -3.13 -0.93 4.72
CA ALA A 78 -1.88 -0.23 4.41
C ALA A 78 -1.27 0.49 5.62
N PHE A 79 -2.08 1.16 6.43
CA PHE A 79 -1.63 1.87 7.63
C PHE A 79 -1.24 1.00 8.82
N ASN A 80 -1.68 -0.27 8.88
CA ASN A 80 -1.28 -1.22 9.92
C ASN A 80 -0.01 -2.00 9.55
N SER A 81 0.30 -2.06 8.26
CA SER A 81 1.33 -2.95 7.71
C SER A 81 2.71 -2.29 7.61
N ILE A 82 2.83 -0.98 7.89
CA ILE A 82 4.11 -0.25 7.80
C ILE A 82 4.88 -0.39 9.11
N SER A 83 6.16 -0.78 9.04
CA SER A 83 7.00 -0.87 10.24
C SER A 83 7.28 0.50 10.87
N HIS A 84 7.38 0.56 12.20
CA HIS A 84 7.76 1.79 12.90
C HIS A 84 9.17 2.27 12.49
N GLU A 85 10.09 1.33 12.23
CA GLU A 85 11.43 1.66 11.74
C GLU A 85 11.37 2.43 10.42
N THR A 86 10.56 1.96 9.47
CA THR A 86 10.34 2.65 8.19
C THR A 86 9.73 4.04 8.41
N LEU A 87 8.71 4.15 9.27
CA LEU A 87 8.04 5.43 9.55
C LEU A 87 8.96 6.48 10.21
N ILE A 88 9.98 6.03 10.96
CA ILE A 88 10.98 6.88 11.60
C ILE A 88 12.12 7.22 10.63
N ARG A 89 12.63 6.23 9.88
CA ARG A 89 13.81 6.40 9.02
C ARG A 89 13.53 7.20 7.76
N THR A 90 12.38 6.98 7.12
CA THR A 90 12.05 7.61 5.84
C THR A 90 12.05 9.15 5.91
N PRO A 91 11.37 9.81 6.86
CA PRO A 91 11.41 11.28 6.96
C PRO A 91 12.78 11.83 7.33
N HIS A 92 13.53 11.13 8.18
CA HIS A 92 14.89 11.52 8.54
C HIS A 92 15.80 11.52 7.30
N TYR A 93 15.67 10.50 6.44
CA TYR A 93 16.35 10.45 5.15
C TYR A 93 16.01 11.65 4.25
N TYR A 94 14.76 12.15 4.30
CA TYR A 94 14.33 13.36 3.59
C TYR A 94 14.62 14.67 4.35
N GLY A 95 15.42 14.64 5.42
CA GLY A 95 15.88 15.85 6.12
C GLY A 95 15.05 16.31 7.32
N VAL A 96 14.04 15.54 7.75
CA VAL A 96 13.29 15.83 8.98
C VAL A 96 14.13 15.46 10.20
N THR A 97 14.53 16.45 10.99
CA THR A 97 15.39 16.26 12.17
C THR A 97 14.86 17.03 13.40
N GLY A 98 15.54 16.88 14.54
CA GLY A 98 15.24 17.58 15.79
C GLY A 98 13.90 17.20 16.40
N ARG A 99 13.27 18.14 17.11
CA ARG A 99 12.05 17.91 17.92
C ARG A 99 10.90 17.22 17.17
N THR A 100 10.77 17.47 15.87
CA THR A 100 9.74 16.83 15.03
C THR A 100 9.98 15.32 14.89
N LEU A 101 11.24 14.89 14.76
CA LEU A 101 11.59 13.48 14.72
C LEU A 101 11.43 12.84 16.11
N ASP A 102 11.83 13.55 17.17
CA ASP A 102 11.71 13.07 18.55
C ASP A 102 10.24 12.79 18.92
N LEU A 103 9.35 13.73 18.57
CA LEU A 103 7.90 13.56 18.78
C LEU A 103 7.36 12.34 18.03
N ARG A 104 7.86 12.07 16.82
CA ARG A 104 7.46 10.90 16.03
C ARG A 104 7.96 9.60 16.65
N VAL A 105 9.22 9.57 17.10
CA VAL A 105 9.79 8.41 17.81
C VAL A 105 8.98 8.12 19.07
N LEU A 106 8.68 9.16 19.86
CA LEU A 106 7.85 9.03 21.06
C LEU A 106 6.44 8.51 20.73
N TYR A 107 5.83 8.99 19.64
CA TYR A 107 4.50 8.56 19.20
C TYR A 107 4.44 7.08 18.76
N LEU A 108 5.51 6.55 18.20
CA LEU A 108 5.55 5.20 17.64
C LEU A 108 6.17 4.16 18.59
N THR A 109 7.00 4.56 19.54
CA THR A 109 7.70 3.62 20.45
C THR A 109 6.89 3.29 21.71
N ASN A 110 7.25 2.19 22.39
CA ASN A 110 6.65 1.73 23.65
C ASN A 110 5.12 1.54 23.65
N ARG A 111 4.54 1.32 22.46
CA ARG A 111 3.12 1.01 22.32
C ARG A 111 2.84 -0.44 22.68
N VAL A 112 1.81 -0.67 23.49
CA VAL A 112 1.32 -2.00 23.85
C VAL A 112 -0.16 -2.08 23.50
N GLN A 113 -0.56 -3.10 22.75
CA GLN A 113 -1.94 -3.40 22.43
C GLN A 113 -2.47 -4.54 23.31
N LYS A 114 -3.73 -4.42 23.72
CA LYS A 114 -4.51 -5.44 24.42
C LYS A 114 -5.89 -5.51 23.78
N VAL A 115 -6.56 -6.65 23.91
CA VAL A 115 -7.97 -6.81 23.54
C VAL A 115 -8.79 -7.07 24.79
N ASP A 116 -10.01 -6.53 24.81
CA ASP A 116 -11.03 -6.83 25.82
C ASP A 116 -12.22 -7.43 25.08
N VAL A 117 -12.59 -8.65 25.45
CA VAL A 117 -13.76 -9.35 24.90
C VAL A 117 -14.59 -9.84 26.06
N ASN A 118 -15.83 -9.36 26.18
CA ASN A 118 -16.76 -9.74 27.25
C ASN A 118 -16.16 -9.56 28.67
N ASN A 119 -15.46 -8.45 28.91
CA ASN A 119 -14.74 -8.13 30.17
C ASN A 119 -13.53 -9.04 30.46
N ILE A 120 -13.08 -9.83 29.48
CA ILE A 120 -11.86 -10.63 29.58
C ILE A 120 -10.75 -9.91 28.79
N LYS A 121 -9.72 -9.46 29.52
CA LYS A 121 -8.58 -8.73 28.96
C LYS A 121 -7.43 -9.66 28.62
N SER A 122 -6.82 -9.47 27.45
CA SER A 122 -5.59 -10.16 27.07
C SER A 122 -4.35 -9.63 27.79
N SER A 123 -3.27 -10.41 27.78
CA SER A 123 -1.93 -9.88 28.00
C SER A 123 -1.58 -8.83 26.95
N GLY A 124 -0.70 -7.89 27.30
CA GLY A 124 -0.23 -6.86 26.38
C GLY A 124 0.79 -7.37 25.39
N SER A 125 0.71 -6.92 24.14
CA SER A 125 1.71 -7.16 23.10
C SER A 125 2.29 -5.84 22.60
N VAL A 126 3.62 -5.79 22.44
CA VAL A 126 4.30 -4.61 21.89
C VAL A 126 3.91 -4.42 20.42
N VAL A 127 3.57 -3.19 20.06
CA VAL A 127 3.23 -2.81 18.68
C VAL A 127 4.49 -2.28 17.98
N ARG A 128 4.86 -2.94 16.88
CA ARG A 128 6.05 -2.60 16.07
C ARG A 128 5.70 -2.12 14.66
N MET A 129 4.44 -2.21 14.29
CA MET A 129 3.94 -1.83 12.98
C MET A 129 2.63 -1.08 13.12
N GLY A 130 2.40 -0.24 12.14
CA GLY A 130 1.17 0.48 11.94
C GLY A 130 1.06 1.78 12.71
N VAL A 131 0.34 2.74 12.14
CA VAL A 131 0.00 3.97 12.85
C VAL A 131 -1.28 3.79 13.67
N PRO A 132 -1.43 4.44 14.83
CA PRO A 132 -2.72 4.50 15.50
C PRO A 132 -3.78 5.10 14.57
N HIS A 133 -4.91 4.40 14.41
CA HIS A 133 -6.09 4.99 13.79
C HIS A 133 -6.74 5.97 14.79
N GLY A 134 -7.25 7.09 14.29
CA GLY A 134 -7.73 8.22 15.09
C GLY A 134 -8.88 7.90 16.06
N ILE A 135 -9.05 8.82 17.02
CA ILE A 135 -9.89 8.80 18.23
C ILE A 135 -11.32 8.29 17.96
N GLU A 136 -11.63 7.12 18.50
CA GLU A 136 -13.01 6.74 18.80
C GLU A 136 -13.44 7.61 19.98
N ARG A 137 -14.39 8.52 19.77
CA ARG A 137 -15.05 9.21 20.87
C ARG A 137 -16.04 8.21 21.45
N ASP A 138 -15.81 7.81 22.69
CA ASP A 138 -16.81 7.12 23.52
C ASP A 138 -18.10 7.95 23.64
#